data_AF-A0A7W8HNT9-F1
#
_entry.id   AF-A0A7W8HNT9-F1
#
_cell.length_a   1.000
_cell.length_b   1.000
_cell.length_c   1.000
_cell.angle_alpha   90.00
_cell.angle_beta   90.00
_cell.angle_gamma   90.00
#
_symmetry.space_group_name_H-M   'P 1'
#
loop_
_entity.id
_entity.type
_entity.pdbx_description
1 polymer ?
#
loop_
_entity_poly.entity_id
_entity_poly.type
_entity_poly.pdbx_seq_one_letter_code
_entity_poly.pdbx_strand_id
1 'polypeptide(L)'
;MAGDKKGGSSGDPPYTDGKPELSKADNKLTSLEQRILESAIRGAVPRLVGASHPDLSTHLHDGEMPPEIDFHLHPELDPKARELPGTDKAIAYRAALTQALIQPDPRAHREIIEELQRSELPMHTLAIQLFSPVAAHLGRLWCNDETDFIQVAIASTRLGMIVNHLSQNRSQTIRDRQKARRVLLARTQGAMHTIGVSIVASCFRDMGWDVDGGADLELNDSLYMRLSNSSYSLLGISVGQIDEVDECASAIRRIQSNRSLSAMKIAVGGPAVMKNPQAFGGIGADMVARSALEVMHLADRMG
;
A
#
# COMPACT_ATOMS: atom_id res chain seq x y z
N MET A 1 26.91 49.03 74.10
CA MET A 1 27.85 48.02 74.63
C MET A 1 27.16 46.66 74.58
N ALA A 2 27.95 45.62 74.26
CA ALA A 2 27.60 44.19 74.16
C ALA A 2 26.57 43.71 75.21
N GLY A 3 25.78 42.67 75.03
CA GLY A 3 25.73 41.55 74.10
C GLY A 3 25.01 40.39 74.79
N ASP A 4 24.65 39.36 74.01
CA ASP A 4 24.36 37.97 74.39
C ASP A 4 22.90 37.49 74.68
N LYS A 5 22.46 36.61 73.78
CA LYS A 5 21.79 35.29 73.95
C LYS A 5 20.36 35.18 74.50
N LYS A 6 19.47 34.59 73.67
CA LYS A 6 19.11 33.15 73.56
C LYS A 6 17.61 32.97 73.26
N GLY A 7 17.27 31.97 72.43
CA GLY A 7 15.93 31.36 72.43
C GLY A 7 15.41 31.01 71.05
N GLY A 8 15.66 29.78 70.60
CA GLY A 8 15.03 29.22 69.41
C GLY A 8 13.57 28.84 69.65
N SER A 9 12.75 29.01 68.63
CA SER A 9 11.45 28.34 68.46
C SER A 9 11.30 28.06 66.98
N SER A 10 11.43 26.79 66.62
CA SER A 10 11.15 26.20 65.32
C SER A 10 9.67 26.31 64.98
N GLY A 11 9.35 26.98 63.86
CA GLY A 11 8.06 26.90 63.18
C GLY A 11 8.32 26.75 61.69
N ASP A 12 8.02 25.57 61.14
CA ASP A 12 8.09 25.28 59.71
C ASP A 12 7.18 26.24 58.91
N PRO A 13 7.61 26.75 57.74
CA PRO A 13 6.68 27.38 56.80
C PRO A 13 5.85 26.31 56.08
N PRO A 14 4.59 26.61 55.71
CA PRO A 14 3.69 25.63 55.13
C PRO A 14 4.16 25.20 53.75
N TYR A 15 4.21 23.88 53.56
CA TYR A 15 4.37 23.21 52.28
C TYR A 15 3.17 23.57 51.38
N THR A 16 3.36 24.49 50.43
CA THR A 16 2.43 24.66 49.31
C THR A 16 2.81 23.63 48.25
N ASP A 17 2.04 22.55 48.19
CA ASP A 17 2.09 21.52 47.12
C ASP A 17 1.53 22.12 45.82
N GLY A 18 2.35 22.97 45.18
CA GLY A 18 2.09 23.49 43.85
C GLY A 18 2.52 22.48 42.80
N LYS A 19 1.74 21.41 42.60
CA LYS A 19 1.82 20.65 41.34
C LYS A 19 1.55 21.64 40.21
N PRO A 20 2.37 21.70 39.15
CA PRO A 20 1.97 22.39 37.95
C PRO A 20 0.75 21.65 37.42
N GLU A 21 -0.42 22.27 37.53
CA GLU A 21 -1.57 21.89 36.72
C GLU A 21 -1.10 21.98 35.28
N LEU A 22 -0.92 20.82 34.63
CA LEU A 22 -0.91 20.75 33.18
C LEU A 22 -2.29 21.22 32.74
N SER A 23 -2.40 22.53 32.53
CA SER A 23 -3.43 23.15 31.73
C SER A 23 -3.64 22.25 30.51
N LYS A 24 -4.88 21.77 30.33
CA LYS A 24 -5.35 21.21 29.08
C LYS A 24 -5.25 22.33 28.05
N ALA A 25 -4.04 22.57 27.54
CA ALA A 25 -3.84 23.41 26.39
C ALA A 25 -4.74 22.83 25.29
N ASP A 26 -5.71 23.62 24.85
CA ASP A 26 -6.56 23.30 23.72
C ASP A 26 -5.65 22.94 22.54
N ASN A 27 -5.54 21.64 22.27
CA ASN A 27 -4.71 21.09 21.22
C ASN A 27 -5.40 21.28 19.86
N LYS A 28 -5.93 22.49 19.60
CA LYS A 28 -6.57 22.88 18.36
C LYS A 28 -5.52 23.50 17.47
N LEU A 29 -5.25 22.83 16.35
CA LEU A 29 -4.44 23.36 15.26
C LEU A 29 -4.92 24.77 14.88
N THR A 30 -3.98 25.69 14.69
CA THR A 30 -4.24 26.99 14.11
C THR A 30 -4.80 26.84 12.68
N SER A 31 -5.47 27.86 12.16
CA SER A 31 -6.00 27.84 10.78
C SER A 31 -4.92 27.71 9.71
N LEU A 32 -3.67 28.09 10.02
CA LEU A 32 -2.53 27.87 9.15
C LEU A 32 -2.09 26.40 9.20
N GLU A 33 -1.94 25.82 10.40
CA GLU A 33 -1.58 24.41 10.56
C GLU A 33 -2.64 23.47 9.99
N GLN A 34 -3.93 23.81 10.14
CA GLN A 34 -5.03 23.06 9.53
C GLN A 34 -4.94 23.06 8.00
N ARG A 35 -4.61 24.21 7.37
CA ARG A 35 -4.42 24.30 5.91
C ARG A 35 -3.17 23.53 5.44
N ILE A 36 -2.08 23.57 6.21
CA ILE A 36 -0.88 22.79 5.91
C ILE A 36 -1.18 21.29 6.00
N LEU A 37 -1.87 20.87 7.06
CA LEU A 37 -2.26 19.47 7.26
C LEU A 37 -3.22 19.01 6.17
N GLU A 38 -4.24 19.80 5.84
CA GLU A 38 -5.17 19.51 4.75
C GLU A 38 -4.42 19.39 3.41
N SER A 39 -3.54 20.35 3.08
CA SER A 39 -2.73 20.29 1.87
C SER A 39 -1.84 19.05 1.82
N ALA A 40 -1.21 18.68 2.94
CA ALA A 40 -0.40 17.47 3.03
C ALA A 40 -1.23 16.19 2.84
N ILE A 41 -2.41 16.10 3.47
CA ILE A 41 -3.32 14.95 3.32
C ILE A 41 -3.86 14.88 1.90
N ARG A 42 -4.32 16.00 1.32
CA ARG A 42 -4.75 16.07 -0.10
C ARG A 42 -3.64 15.62 -1.05
N GLY A 43 -2.40 16.03 -0.79
CA GLY A 43 -1.24 15.59 -1.57
C GLY A 43 -0.89 14.11 -1.39
N ALA A 44 -1.33 13.47 -0.30
CA ALA A 44 -1.12 12.05 -0.01
C ALA A 44 -2.24 11.15 -0.55
N VAL A 45 -3.48 11.64 -0.72
CA VAL A 45 -4.60 10.82 -1.22
C VAL A 45 -4.29 10.18 -2.58
N PRO A 46 -3.85 10.93 -3.63
CA PRO A 46 -3.55 10.34 -4.93
C PRO A 46 -2.56 9.18 -4.86
N ARG A 47 -1.66 9.28 -3.89
CA ARG A 47 -0.63 8.31 -3.64
C ARG A 47 -1.18 7.04 -3.03
N LEU A 48 -2.16 7.12 -2.13
CA LEU A 48 -2.76 5.94 -1.49
C LEU A 48 -3.66 5.14 -2.44
N VAL A 49 -4.50 5.83 -3.23
CA VAL A 49 -5.52 5.20 -4.08
C VAL A 49 -5.09 4.99 -5.54
N GLY A 50 -3.96 5.57 -5.95
CA GLY A 50 -3.48 5.49 -7.33
C GLY A 50 -4.34 6.28 -8.32
N ALA A 51 -4.93 7.40 -7.90
CA ALA A 51 -5.84 8.22 -8.71
C ALA A 51 -5.53 9.72 -8.58
N SER A 52 -5.67 10.51 -9.65
CA SER A 52 -5.31 11.94 -9.66
C SER A 52 -6.54 12.84 -9.71
N HIS A 53 -6.60 13.84 -8.82
CA HIS A 53 -7.67 14.84 -8.81
C HIS A 53 -7.42 15.95 -9.86
N PRO A 54 -8.46 16.46 -10.56
CA PRO A 54 -8.31 17.56 -11.53
C PRO A 54 -7.57 18.78 -10.97
N ASP A 55 -7.85 19.20 -9.73
CA ASP A 55 -7.18 20.36 -9.10
C ASP A 55 -5.66 20.15 -8.89
N LEU A 56 -5.21 18.90 -8.85
CA LEU A 56 -3.79 18.54 -8.73
C LEU A 56 -3.13 18.30 -10.10
N SER A 57 -3.90 18.30 -11.18
CA SER A 57 -3.44 17.95 -12.53
C SER A 57 -2.92 19.14 -13.36
N THR A 58 -2.86 20.35 -12.79
CA THR A 58 -2.38 21.59 -13.45
C THR A 58 -0.90 21.58 -13.88
N HIS A 59 -0.16 20.49 -13.68
CA HIS A 59 1.23 20.32 -14.12
C HIS A 59 1.51 19.12 -15.05
N LEU A 60 0.48 18.49 -15.64
CA LEU A 60 0.69 17.42 -16.62
C LEU A 60 0.08 17.81 -17.96
N HIS A 61 0.95 17.89 -18.98
CA HIS A 61 0.65 18.32 -20.34
C HIS A 61 -0.56 17.61 -20.98
N ASP A 62 -1.33 18.41 -21.72
CA ASP A 62 -2.46 18.06 -22.60
C ASP A 62 -2.18 16.88 -23.55
N GLY A 63 -3.23 16.08 -23.80
CA GLY A 63 -3.32 15.23 -24.99
C GLY A 63 -4.20 13.98 -24.87
N GLU A 64 -5.51 14.15 -25.10
CA GLU A 64 -6.52 13.19 -25.61
C GLU A 64 -6.83 11.84 -24.90
N MET A 65 -8.14 11.56 -24.76
CA MET A 65 -8.85 10.35 -24.25
C MET A 65 -9.50 9.58 -25.44
N PRO A 66 -9.79 8.24 -25.43
CA PRO A 66 -10.94 7.68 -24.66
C PRO A 66 -10.84 6.14 -24.35
N PRO A 67 -11.96 5.41 -24.06
CA PRO A 67 -12.08 4.48 -22.94
C PRO A 67 -11.71 3.03 -23.32
N GLU A 68 -10.67 2.47 -22.71
CA GLU A 68 -10.63 1.02 -22.52
C GLU A 68 -11.18 0.72 -21.14
N ILE A 69 -12.03 -0.31 -21.05
CA ILE A 69 -12.45 -0.87 -19.76
C ILE A 69 -11.16 -1.17 -19.00
N ASP A 70 -10.89 -0.38 -17.98
CA ASP A 70 -9.79 -0.66 -17.07
C ASP A 70 -10.19 -1.90 -16.27
N PHE A 71 -9.74 -3.07 -16.73
CA PHE A 71 -9.97 -4.35 -16.08
C PHE A 71 -9.44 -4.38 -14.64
N HIS A 72 -8.64 -3.39 -14.22
CA HIS A 72 -8.23 -3.21 -12.83
C HIS A 72 -9.29 -2.51 -11.96
N LEU A 73 -10.09 -1.62 -12.56
CA LEU A 73 -11.30 -1.07 -11.93
C LEU A 73 -12.46 -2.07 -11.97
N HIS A 74 -12.38 -3.04 -12.90
CA HIS A 74 -13.41 -4.02 -13.20
C HIS A 74 -12.85 -5.44 -13.43
N PRO A 75 -12.24 -6.09 -12.42
CA PRO A 75 -11.76 -7.47 -12.55
C PRO A 75 -12.92 -8.47 -12.75
N GLU A 76 -14.15 -8.05 -12.53
CA GLU A 76 -15.34 -8.77 -12.98
C GLU A 76 -15.51 -8.81 -14.51
N LEU A 77 -14.70 -8.10 -15.28
CA LEU A 77 -14.70 -8.13 -16.74
C LEU A 77 -13.53 -8.95 -17.32
N ASP A 78 -12.56 -9.35 -16.48
CA ASP A 78 -11.50 -10.28 -16.87
C ASP A 78 -12.02 -11.74 -16.76
N PRO A 79 -12.10 -12.48 -17.89
CA PRO A 79 -12.58 -13.87 -17.89
C PRO A 79 -11.80 -14.78 -16.94
N LYS A 80 -10.47 -14.61 -16.84
CA LYS A 80 -9.64 -15.45 -15.95
C LYS A 80 -9.89 -15.11 -14.48
N ALA A 81 -10.13 -13.84 -14.19
CA ALA A 81 -10.46 -13.42 -12.84
C ALA A 81 -11.84 -13.97 -12.41
N ARG A 82 -12.79 -14.13 -13.35
CA ARG A 82 -14.11 -14.74 -13.09
C ARG A 82 -14.06 -16.23 -12.78
N GLU A 83 -13.05 -16.93 -13.26
CA GLU A 83 -12.85 -18.36 -13.00
C GLU A 83 -12.31 -18.65 -11.58
N LEU A 84 -11.92 -17.62 -10.83
CA LEU A 84 -11.40 -17.79 -9.48
C LEU A 84 -12.47 -18.34 -8.52
N PRO A 85 -12.11 -19.30 -7.65
CA PRO A 85 -13.05 -19.93 -6.73
C PRO A 85 -13.60 -18.92 -5.71
N GLY A 86 -14.93 -18.86 -5.59
CA GLY A 86 -15.59 -17.95 -4.65
C GLY A 86 -15.69 -16.50 -5.13
N THR A 87 -15.49 -16.24 -6.43
CA THR A 87 -15.62 -14.91 -7.05
C THR A 87 -16.91 -14.20 -6.67
N ASP A 88 -18.08 -14.83 -6.83
CA ASP A 88 -19.36 -14.17 -6.54
C ASP A 88 -19.48 -13.76 -5.06
N LYS A 89 -18.98 -14.60 -4.15
CA LYS A 89 -18.94 -14.30 -2.72
C LYS A 89 -17.99 -13.13 -2.42
N ALA A 90 -16.82 -13.07 -3.06
CA ALA A 90 -15.90 -11.95 -2.93
C ALA A 90 -16.51 -10.64 -3.46
N ILE A 91 -17.19 -10.68 -4.60
CA ILE A 91 -17.88 -9.53 -5.20
C ILE A 91 -18.97 -9.02 -4.26
N ALA A 92 -19.73 -9.91 -3.62
CA ALA A 92 -20.80 -9.54 -2.69
C ALA A 92 -20.29 -8.72 -1.47
N TYR A 93 -19.02 -8.86 -1.08
CA TYR A 93 -18.44 -8.09 0.02
C TYR A 93 -18.04 -6.64 -0.37
N ARG A 94 -18.01 -6.27 -1.66
CA ARG A 94 -17.49 -4.96 -2.10
C ARG A 94 -18.21 -3.76 -1.47
N ALA A 95 -19.54 -3.80 -1.44
CA ALA A 95 -20.35 -2.73 -0.86
C ALA A 95 -20.15 -2.64 0.67
N ALA A 96 -20.23 -3.78 1.36
CA ALA A 96 -20.06 -3.85 2.81
C ALA A 96 -18.64 -3.41 3.23
N LEU A 97 -17.61 -3.82 2.51
CA LEU A 97 -16.23 -3.41 2.79
C LEU A 97 -16.05 -1.90 2.55
N THR A 98 -16.49 -1.37 1.41
CA THR A 98 -16.42 0.07 1.12
C THR A 98 -17.09 0.89 2.23
N GLN A 99 -18.30 0.48 2.64
CA GLN A 99 -19.03 1.15 3.71
C GLN A 99 -18.27 1.09 5.04
N ALA A 100 -17.75 -0.09 5.41
CA ALA A 100 -16.97 -0.25 6.64
C ALA A 100 -15.71 0.63 6.65
N LEU A 101 -15.04 0.81 5.51
CA LEU A 101 -13.83 1.64 5.40
C LEU A 101 -14.10 3.14 5.57
N ILE A 102 -15.23 3.62 5.05
CA ILE A 102 -15.61 5.05 5.09
C ILE A 102 -16.24 5.42 6.43
N GLN A 103 -17.06 4.53 7.02
CA GLN A 103 -17.71 4.85 8.28
C GLN A 103 -16.69 4.98 9.42
N PRO A 104 -16.92 5.85 10.42
CA PRO A 104 -16.02 5.99 11.56
C PRO A 104 -16.17 4.87 12.61
N ASP A 105 -17.23 4.06 12.55
CA ASP A 105 -17.53 3.04 13.56
C ASP A 105 -16.51 1.89 13.53
N PRO A 106 -15.67 1.72 14.58
CA PRO A 106 -14.67 0.65 14.62
C PRO A 106 -15.28 -0.76 14.65
N ARG A 107 -16.57 -0.92 14.99
CA ARG A 107 -17.24 -2.23 15.03
C ARG A 107 -17.42 -2.81 13.63
N ALA A 108 -17.90 -2.00 12.69
CA ALA A 108 -18.07 -2.41 11.29
C ALA A 108 -16.75 -2.89 10.67
N HIS A 109 -15.62 -2.27 11.05
CA HIS A 109 -14.29 -2.69 10.62
C HIS A 109 -13.90 -4.06 11.16
N ARG A 110 -14.16 -4.31 12.45
CA ARG A 110 -13.86 -5.61 13.06
C ARG A 110 -14.73 -6.71 12.46
N GLU A 111 -16.03 -6.44 12.33
CA GLU A 111 -17.01 -7.39 11.79
C GLU A 111 -16.64 -7.82 10.36
N ILE A 112 -16.26 -6.88 9.47
CA ILE A 112 -15.88 -7.25 8.12
C ILE A 112 -14.57 -8.05 8.07
N ILE A 113 -13.60 -7.76 8.95
CA ILE A 113 -12.36 -8.55 9.05
C ILE A 113 -12.67 -9.98 9.47
N GLU A 114 -13.47 -10.16 10.53
CA GLU A 114 -13.87 -11.48 11.03
C GLU A 114 -14.68 -12.26 9.99
N GLU A 115 -15.55 -11.58 9.26
CA GLU A 115 -16.34 -12.16 8.18
C GLU A 115 -15.45 -12.64 7.02
N LEU A 116 -14.49 -11.82 6.59
CA LEU A 116 -13.52 -12.20 5.55
C LEU A 116 -12.62 -13.35 5.98
N GLN A 117 -12.25 -13.42 7.26
CA GLN A 117 -11.53 -14.57 7.83
C GLN A 117 -12.37 -15.85 7.78
N ARG A 118 -13.61 -15.79 8.27
CA ARG A 118 -14.57 -16.91 8.27
C ARG A 118 -15.02 -17.33 6.87
N SER A 119 -14.89 -16.45 5.88
CA SER A 119 -15.30 -16.74 4.50
C SER A 119 -14.49 -17.84 3.83
N GLU A 120 -13.26 -18.09 4.33
CA GLU A 120 -12.25 -19.01 3.80
C GLU A 120 -11.91 -18.78 2.31
N LEU A 121 -12.27 -17.62 1.76
CA LEU A 121 -11.94 -17.27 0.38
C LEU A 121 -10.41 -17.23 0.19
N PRO A 122 -9.87 -17.71 -0.95
CA PRO A 122 -8.43 -17.63 -1.21
C PRO A 122 -7.94 -16.18 -1.27
N MET A 123 -6.71 -15.92 -0.82
CA MET A 123 -6.21 -14.54 -0.74
C MET A 123 -6.12 -13.89 -2.12
N HIS A 124 -5.71 -14.65 -3.13
CA HIS A 124 -5.67 -14.16 -4.51
C HIS A 124 -7.07 -13.78 -5.04
N THR A 125 -8.12 -14.49 -4.60
CA THR A 125 -9.51 -14.13 -4.94
C THR A 125 -9.93 -12.85 -4.22
N LEU A 126 -9.64 -12.71 -2.93
CA LEU A 126 -9.92 -11.47 -2.18
C LEU A 126 -9.15 -10.27 -2.76
N ALA A 127 -7.88 -10.46 -3.09
CA ALA A 127 -7.04 -9.47 -3.74
C ALA A 127 -7.65 -8.97 -5.05
N ILE A 128 -7.97 -9.89 -5.96
CA ILE A 128 -8.41 -9.57 -7.31
C ILE A 128 -9.87 -9.11 -7.32
N GLN A 129 -10.77 -9.82 -6.63
CA GLN A 129 -12.22 -9.60 -6.75
C GLN A 129 -12.80 -8.65 -5.69
N LEU A 130 -12.04 -8.31 -4.64
CA LEU A 130 -12.52 -7.43 -3.56
C LEU A 130 -11.59 -6.23 -3.32
N PHE A 131 -10.32 -6.44 -2.96
CA PHE A 131 -9.45 -5.34 -2.53
C PHE A 131 -9.07 -4.39 -3.66
N SER A 132 -8.66 -4.90 -4.82
CA SER A 132 -8.35 -4.06 -5.98
C SER A 132 -9.56 -3.23 -6.45
N PRO A 133 -10.77 -3.80 -6.62
CA PRO A 133 -12.00 -3.04 -6.93
C PRO A 133 -12.36 -1.97 -5.92
N VAL A 134 -12.19 -2.26 -4.62
CA VAL A 134 -12.51 -1.30 -3.56
C VAL A 134 -11.48 -0.16 -3.54
N ALA A 135 -10.19 -0.45 -3.69
CA ALA A 135 -9.16 0.58 -3.83
C ALA A 135 -9.42 1.49 -5.04
N ALA A 136 -9.74 0.89 -6.18
CA ALA A 136 -10.16 1.57 -7.40
C ALA A 136 -11.38 2.47 -7.18
N HIS A 137 -12.38 1.98 -6.45
CA HIS A 137 -13.57 2.77 -6.12
C HIS A 137 -13.25 3.96 -5.22
N LEU A 138 -12.41 3.79 -4.20
CA LEU A 138 -11.93 4.90 -3.37
C LEU A 138 -11.20 5.96 -4.22
N GLY A 139 -10.44 5.52 -5.23
CA GLY A 139 -9.83 6.40 -6.22
C GLY A 139 -10.84 7.23 -7.01
N ARG A 140 -11.96 6.62 -7.43
CA ARG A 140 -13.06 7.35 -8.10
C ARG A 140 -13.76 8.34 -7.19
N LEU A 141 -14.03 7.96 -5.94
CA LEU A 141 -14.64 8.86 -4.95
C LEU A 141 -13.79 10.12 -4.73
N TRP A 142 -12.46 9.95 -4.77
CA TRP A 142 -11.53 11.07 -4.77
C TRP A 142 -11.63 11.90 -6.04
N CYS A 143 -11.46 11.31 -7.23
CA CYS A 143 -11.46 12.05 -8.50
C CYS A 143 -12.76 12.83 -8.76
N ASN A 144 -13.89 12.34 -8.26
CA ASN A 144 -15.21 12.91 -8.52
C ASN A 144 -15.71 13.83 -7.38
N ASP A 145 -14.90 14.10 -6.35
CA ASP A 145 -15.31 14.84 -5.14
C ASP A 145 -16.58 14.28 -4.45
N GLU A 146 -16.87 12.98 -4.62
CA GLU A 146 -18.05 12.33 -4.05
C GLU A 146 -17.91 12.07 -2.53
N THR A 147 -16.68 12.11 -2.01
CA THR A 147 -16.36 11.90 -0.59
C THR A 147 -15.20 12.79 -0.17
N ASP A 148 -15.27 13.34 1.04
CA ASP A 148 -14.21 14.16 1.61
C ASP A 148 -12.85 13.45 1.56
N PHE A 149 -11.82 14.16 1.10
CA PHE A 149 -10.48 13.63 0.87
C PHE A 149 -9.86 13.03 2.14
N ILE A 150 -10.17 13.58 3.32
CA ILE A 150 -9.74 13.02 4.60
C ILE A 150 -10.33 11.62 4.78
N GLN A 151 -11.62 11.44 4.47
CA GLN A 151 -12.29 10.14 4.56
C GLN A 151 -11.70 9.15 3.55
N VAL A 152 -11.39 9.58 2.32
CA VAL A 152 -10.73 8.72 1.35
C VAL A 152 -9.33 8.30 1.82
N ALA A 153 -8.53 9.22 2.38
CA ALA A 153 -7.22 8.90 2.95
C ALA A 153 -7.31 7.85 4.08
N ILE A 154 -8.25 8.05 5.00
CA ILE A 154 -8.51 7.15 6.12
C ILE A 154 -8.97 5.78 5.62
N ALA A 155 -9.95 5.74 4.72
CA ALA A 155 -10.47 4.51 4.12
C ALA A 155 -9.36 3.71 3.41
N SER A 156 -8.48 4.39 2.68
CA SER A 156 -7.35 3.75 1.98
C SER A 156 -6.32 3.16 2.94
N THR A 157 -6.03 3.89 4.02
CA THR A 157 -5.14 3.41 5.09
C THR A 157 -5.71 2.15 5.75
N ARG A 158 -7.02 2.18 6.07
CA ARG A 158 -7.73 1.03 6.66
C ARG A 158 -7.74 -0.17 5.72
N LEU A 159 -7.94 0.03 4.42
CA LEU A 159 -7.86 -1.06 3.44
C LEU A 159 -6.49 -1.73 3.46
N GLY A 160 -5.41 -0.94 3.45
CA GLY A 160 -4.05 -1.47 3.58
C GLY A 160 -3.82 -2.26 4.87
N MET A 161 -4.36 -1.79 5.99
CA MET A 161 -4.30 -2.51 7.27
C MET A 161 -5.04 -3.86 7.23
N ILE A 162 -6.23 -3.90 6.61
CA ILE A 162 -7.01 -5.13 6.46
C ILE A 162 -6.26 -6.16 5.61
N VAL A 163 -5.72 -5.74 4.45
CA VAL A 163 -4.94 -6.61 3.55
C VAL A 163 -3.76 -7.23 4.31
N ASN A 164 -2.99 -6.40 5.00
CA ASN A 164 -1.83 -6.86 5.78
C ASN A 164 -2.23 -7.82 6.91
N HIS A 165 -3.30 -7.51 7.64
CA HIS A 165 -3.79 -8.36 8.74
C HIS A 165 -4.23 -9.75 8.24
N LEU A 166 -4.99 -9.80 7.14
CA LEU A 166 -5.46 -11.08 6.58
C LEU A 166 -4.30 -11.91 6.00
N SER A 167 -3.30 -11.26 5.40
CA SER A 167 -2.09 -11.94 4.87
C SER A 167 -1.24 -12.59 5.97
N GLN A 168 -1.02 -11.88 7.07
CA GLN A 168 -0.19 -12.36 8.18
C GLN A 168 -0.78 -13.60 8.87
N ASN A 169 -2.09 -13.61 9.13
CA ASN A 169 -2.77 -14.73 9.76
C ASN A 169 -2.67 -16.03 8.94
N ARG A 170 -2.73 -15.92 7.60
CA ARG A 170 -2.63 -17.07 6.70
C ARG A 170 -1.21 -17.59 6.55
N SER A 171 -0.23 -16.69 6.50
CA SER A 171 1.19 -17.02 6.36
C SER A 171 1.73 -17.87 7.52
N GLN A 172 1.15 -17.77 8.72
CA GLN A 172 1.52 -18.60 9.86
C GLN A 172 1.13 -20.08 9.67
N THR A 173 0.17 -20.38 8.79
CA THR A 173 -0.37 -21.72 8.58
C THR A 173 0.41 -22.54 7.53
N ILE A 174 1.18 -21.87 6.65
CA ILE A 174 1.80 -22.47 5.44
C ILE A 174 3.31 -22.78 5.63
N ARG A 175 3.88 -22.60 6.82
CA ARG A 175 5.35 -22.65 7.04
C ARG A 175 6.03 -24.01 6.95
N ASP A 176 5.32 -25.09 6.65
CA ASP A 176 5.92 -26.40 6.41
C ASP A 176 5.92 -26.73 4.92
N ARG A 177 6.99 -26.37 4.19
CA ARG A 177 7.53 -27.14 3.03
C ARG A 177 8.76 -26.49 2.36
N GLN A 178 9.64 -27.37 1.90
CA GLN A 178 10.86 -27.25 1.08
C GLN A 178 11.12 -25.94 0.30
N LYS A 179 12.41 -25.52 0.23
CA LYS A 179 12.97 -24.40 -0.58
C LYS A 179 11.91 -23.47 -1.17
N ALA A 180 11.26 -22.69 -0.31
CA ALA A 180 10.26 -21.71 -0.74
C ALA A 180 10.87 -20.81 -1.82
N ARG A 181 10.18 -20.68 -2.95
CA ARG A 181 10.57 -19.74 -4.00
C ARG A 181 10.50 -18.34 -3.41
N ARG A 182 11.56 -17.56 -3.62
CA ARG A 182 11.65 -16.21 -3.06
C ARG A 182 11.32 -15.18 -4.13
N VAL A 183 10.46 -14.23 -3.79
CA VAL A 183 10.19 -13.03 -4.60
C VAL A 183 10.67 -11.80 -3.83
N LEU A 184 11.34 -10.90 -4.55
CA LEU A 184 11.67 -9.57 -4.05
C LEU A 184 10.70 -8.58 -4.68
N LEU A 185 10.00 -7.80 -3.87
CA LEU A 185 9.08 -6.77 -4.34
C LEU A 185 9.63 -5.39 -4.00
N ALA A 186 9.59 -4.48 -4.96
CA ALA A 186 10.02 -3.10 -4.77
C ALA A 186 9.15 -2.12 -5.57
N ARG A 187 9.29 -0.84 -5.25
CA ARG A 187 8.67 0.26 -5.98
C ARG A 187 9.72 1.25 -6.48
N THR A 188 9.40 2.03 -7.49
CA THR A 188 10.24 3.17 -7.91
C THR A 188 10.47 4.16 -6.77
N GLN A 189 11.55 4.94 -6.86
CA GLN A 189 11.91 5.87 -5.78
C GLN A 189 10.82 6.93 -5.59
N GLY A 190 10.45 7.21 -4.33
CA GLY A 190 9.40 8.19 -4.03
C GLY A 190 7.97 7.76 -4.41
N ALA A 191 7.79 6.61 -5.05
CA ALA A 191 6.48 6.02 -5.30
C ALA A 191 5.69 5.82 -4.01
N MET A 192 4.48 6.35 -3.93
CA MET A 192 3.68 6.23 -2.71
C MET A 192 2.40 5.38 -2.89
N HIS A 193 2.22 4.77 -4.08
CA HIS A 193 1.17 3.80 -4.41
C HIS A 193 1.49 2.40 -3.86
N THR A 194 1.30 2.24 -2.56
CA THR A 194 1.77 1.04 -1.83
C THR A 194 0.73 -0.06 -1.65
N ILE A 195 -0.56 0.23 -1.89
CA ILE A 195 -1.62 -0.78 -1.71
C ILE A 195 -1.45 -1.92 -2.71
N GLY A 196 -1.23 -1.61 -4.00
CA GLY A 196 -1.08 -2.62 -5.06
C GLY A 196 0.06 -3.61 -4.78
N VAL A 197 1.24 -3.12 -4.37
CA VAL A 197 2.37 -4.00 -4.04
C VAL A 197 2.10 -4.85 -2.79
N SER A 198 1.34 -4.32 -1.83
CA SER A 198 0.94 -5.07 -0.62
C SER A 198 -0.07 -6.19 -0.94
N ILE A 199 -0.98 -5.94 -1.89
CA ILE A 199 -1.89 -6.95 -2.43
C ILE A 199 -1.09 -8.05 -3.12
N VAL A 200 -0.17 -7.69 -4.03
CA VAL A 200 0.70 -8.66 -4.73
C VAL A 200 1.51 -9.49 -3.72
N ALA A 201 2.13 -8.85 -2.73
CA ALA A 201 2.85 -9.53 -1.65
C ALA A 201 1.97 -10.56 -0.91
N SER A 202 0.71 -10.21 -0.63
CA SER A 202 -0.24 -11.09 0.05
C SER A 202 -0.58 -12.32 -0.80
N CYS A 203 -0.74 -12.13 -2.10
CA CYS A 203 -0.99 -13.22 -3.05
C CYS A 203 0.20 -14.19 -3.15
N PHE A 204 1.43 -13.69 -3.23
CA PHE A 204 2.61 -14.55 -3.24
C PHE A 204 2.75 -15.39 -1.97
N ARG A 205 2.48 -14.82 -0.79
CA ARG A 205 2.48 -15.57 0.47
C ARG A 205 1.42 -16.68 0.49
N ASP A 206 0.23 -16.42 -0.08
CA ASP A 206 -0.85 -17.40 -0.22
C ASP A 206 -0.47 -18.55 -1.16
N MET A 207 0.34 -18.28 -2.19
CA MET A 207 0.95 -19.31 -3.04
C MET A 207 2.13 -20.05 -2.38
N GLY A 208 2.48 -19.74 -1.14
CA GLY A 208 3.60 -20.36 -0.42
C GLY A 208 5.00 -19.83 -0.80
N TRP A 209 5.08 -18.66 -1.44
CA TRP A 209 6.36 -17.99 -1.70
C TRP A 209 6.87 -17.27 -0.45
N ASP A 210 8.19 -17.21 -0.31
CA ASP A 210 8.83 -16.29 0.62
C ASP A 210 8.92 -14.89 -0.02
N VAL A 211 8.44 -13.88 0.68
CA VAL A 211 8.26 -12.53 0.13
C VAL A 211 9.11 -11.54 0.91
N ASP A 212 10.14 -11.01 0.24
CA ASP A 212 10.97 -9.93 0.75
C ASP A 212 10.60 -8.59 0.10
N GLY A 213 10.78 -7.50 0.85
CA GLY A 213 10.46 -6.15 0.41
C GLY A 213 8.94 -5.86 0.36
N GLY A 214 8.54 -5.01 -0.57
CA GLY A 214 7.17 -4.54 -0.74
C GLY A 214 7.08 -3.03 -0.76
N ALA A 215 6.12 -2.48 -0.01
CA ALA A 215 5.85 -1.03 0.06
C ALA A 215 7.01 -0.20 0.65
N ASP A 216 7.88 -0.84 1.43
CA ASP A 216 9.02 -0.24 2.13
C ASP A 216 10.32 -0.30 1.34
N LEU A 217 10.39 -1.13 0.28
CA LEU A 217 11.59 -1.30 -0.52
C LEU A 217 11.53 -0.50 -1.82
N GLU A 218 12.47 0.43 -1.95
CA GLU A 218 12.63 1.26 -3.16
C GLU A 218 13.66 0.68 -4.13
N LEU A 219 13.53 1.06 -5.40
CA LEU A 219 14.46 0.79 -6.50
C LEU A 219 15.77 1.61 -6.35
N ASN A 220 16.43 1.48 -5.21
CA ASN A 220 17.67 2.18 -4.87
C ASN A 220 18.74 1.20 -4.35
N ASP A 221 19.79 1.70 -3.71
CA ASP A 221 20.88 0.89 -3.16
C ASP A 221 20.41 -0.23 -2.21
N SER A 222 19.29 -0.05 -1.52
CA SER A 222 18.69 -1.07 -0.66
C SER A 222 18.27 -2.31 -1.45
N LEU A 223 17.72 -2.12 -2.67
CA LEU A 223 17.36 -3.23 -3.54
C LEU A 223 18.60 -4.02 -3.95
N TYR A 224 19.65 -3.34 -4.40
CA TYR A 224 20.88 -3.99 -4.85
C TYR A 224 21.55 -4.76 -3.70
N MET A 225 21.51 -4.23 -2.48
CA MET A 225 21.96 -4.92 -1.27
C MET A 225 21.14 -6.19 -0.96
N ARG A 226 19.82 -6.19 -1.22
CA ARG A 226 18.99 -7.39 -1.07
C ARG A 226 19.34 -8.44 -2.12
N LEU A 227 19.49 -8.02 -3.38
CA LEU A 227 19.86 -8.88 -4.50
C LEU A 227 21.25 -9.49 -4.36
N SER A 228 22.19 -8.83 -3.68
CA SER A 228 23.54 -9.37 -3.44
C SER A 228 23.59 -10.40 -2.32
N ASN A 229 22.67 -10.31 -1.34
CA ASN A 229 22.67 -11.14 -0.13
C ASN A 229 21.75 -12.36 -0.21
N SER A 230 20.97 -12.50 -1.28
CA SER A 230 19.96 -13.55 -1.38
C SER A 230 19.64 -13.88 -2.84
N SER A 231 19.20 -15.10 -3.09
CA SER A 231 18.70 -15.51 -4.40
C SER A 231 17.18 -15.39 -4.43
N TYR A 232 16.67 -14.87 -5.54
CA TYR A 232 15.25 -14.73 -5.82
C TYR A 232 14.94 -15.35 -7.17
N SER A 233 13.76 -15.95 -7.30
CA SER A 233 13.26 -16.45 -8.57
C SER A 233 12.60 -15.34 -9.38
N LEU A 234 12.07 -14.32 -8.70
CA LEU A 234 11.35 -13.21 -9.29
C LEU A 234 11.65 -11.90 -8.56
N LEU A 235 11.85 -10.83 -9.33
CA LEU A 235 11.80 -9.44 -8.89
C LEU A 235 10.53 -8.78 -9.47
N GLY A 236 9.67 -8.26 -8.61
CA GLY A 236 8.53 -7.44 -8.99
C GLY A 236 8.80 -5.96 -8.73
N ILE A 237 8.66 -5.10 -9.74
CA ILE A 237 8.83 -3.64 -9.62
C ILE A 237 7.47 -2.96 -9.89
N SER A 238 6.97 -2.21 -8.91
CA SER A 238 5.81 -1.34 -9.08
C SER A 238 6.26 0.06 -9.52
N VAL A 239 5.72 0.53 -10.65
CA VAL A 239 6.02 1.85 -11.23
C VAL A 239 4.78 2.73 -11.15
N GLY A 240 4.96 3.95 -10.61
CA GLY A 240 3.86 4.84 -10.25
C GLY A 240 3.49 5.83 -11.30
N GLN A 241 4.51 6.39 -11.96
CA GLN A 241 4.34 7.42 -12.97
C GLN A 241 5.05 7.04 -14.26
N ILE A 242 4.55 7.56 -15.39
CA ILE A 242 5.07 7.23 -16.72
C ILE A 242 6.46 7.83 -16.94
N ASP A 243 6.78 8.96 -16.31
CA ASP A 243 8.11 9.58 -16.37
C ASP A 243 9.20 8.77 -15.64
N GLU A 244 8.82 7.78 -14.82
CA GLU A 244 9.74 6.86 -14.14
C GLU A 244 10.22 5.69 -15.03
N VAL A 245 9.74 5.59 -16.28
CA VAL A 245 10.07 4.49 -17.21
C VAL A 245 11.57 4.37 -17.46
N ASP A 246 12.26 5.49 -17.69
CA ASP A 246 13.69 5.49 -18.02
C ASP A 246 14.57 5.10 -16.82
N GLU A 247 14.17 5.51 -15.62
CA GLU A 247 14.81 5.09 -14.36
C GLU A 247 14.64 3.58 -14.15
N CYS A 248 13.40 3.09 -14.32
CA CYS A 248 13.09 1.66 -14.22
C CYS A 248 13.92 0.84 -15.23
N ALA A 249 13.97 1.26 -16.50
CA ALA A 249 14.76 0.60 -17.54
C ALA A 249 16.26 0.59 -17.19
N SER A 250 16.78 1.67 -16.62
CA SER A 250 18.18 1.76 -16.20
C SER A 250 18.50 0.81 -15.04
N ALA A 251 17.60 0.70 -14.06
CA ALA A 251 17.74 -0.25 -12.96
C ALA A 251 17.70 -1.70 -13.46
N ILE A 252 16.79 -2.04 -14.37
CA ILE A 252 16.69 -3.38 -14.97
C ILE A 252 17.98 -3.73 -15.70
N ARG A 253 18.51 -2.83 -16.54
CA ARG A 253 19.79 -3.04 -17.23
C ARG A 253 20.94 -3.28 -16.26
N ARG A 254 21.01 -2.52 -15.15
CA ARG A 254 22.01 -2.72 -14.10
C ARG A 254 21.88 -4.11 -13.46
N ILE A 255 20.67 -4.54 -13.13
CA ILE A 255 20.40 -5.88 -12.57
C ILE A 255 20.84 -6.97 -13.55
N GLN A 256 20.46 -6.85 -14.83
CA GLN A 256 20.76 -7.84 -15.86
C GLN A 256 22.25 -7.93 -16.22
N SER A 257 23.02 -6.85 -16.02
CA SER A 257 24.48 -6.88 -16.17
C SER A 257 25.18 -7.82 -15.17
N ASN A 258 24.52 -8.18 -14.07
CA ASN A 258 25.02 -9.14 -13.11
C ASN A 258 24.65 -10.58 -13.52
N ARG A 259 25.63 -11.35 -13.99
CA ARG A 259 25.43 -12.74 -14.42
C ARG A 259 24.85 -13.64 -13.33
N SER A 260 25.10 -13.37 -12.05
CA SER A 260 24.54 -14.20 -10.96
C SER A 260 23.02 -14.07 -10.82
N LEU A 261 22.42 -13.05 -11.44
CA LEU A 261 20.97 -12.79 -11.44
C LEU A 261 20.29 -13.20 -12.75
N SER A 262 21.02 -13.80 -13.70
CA SER A 262 20.50 -14.14 -15.04
C SER A 262 19.33 -15.13 -15.06
N ALA A 263 19.19 -15.96 -14.02
CA ALA A 263 18.08 -16.90 -13.88
C ALA A 263 16.82 -16.27 -13.23
N MET A 264 16.97 -15.12 -12.57
CA MET A 264 15.85 -14.41 -11.94
C MET A 264 15.02 -13.71 -13.01
N LYS A 265 13.69 -13.84 -12.92
CA LYS A 265 12.77 -13.11 -13.79
C LYS A 265 12.46 -11.73 -13.21
N ILE A 266 12.16 -10.77 -14.09
CA ILE A 266 11.79 -9.42 -13.72
C ILE A 266 10.40 -9.12 -14.28
N ALA A 267 9.44 -8.82 -13.39
CA ALA A 267 8.12 -8.35 -13.76
C ALA A 267 7.95 -6.88 -13.34
N VAL A 268 7.37 -6.07 -14.22
CA VAL A 268 7.06 -4.66 -13.97
C VAL A 268 5.55 -4.47 -14.04
N GLY A 269 4.98 -3.77 -13.06
CA GLY A 269 3.56 -3.47 -12.97
C GLY A 269 3.32 -2.12 -12.30
N GLY A 270 2.11 -1.90 -11.81
CA GLY A 270 1.74 -0.67 -11.10
C GLY A 270 1.01 0.36 -11.97
N PRO A 271 0.54 1.47 -11.39
CA PRO A 271 -0.36 2.42 -12.06
C PRO A 271 0.18 2.99 -13.38
N ALA A 272 1.48 3.22 -13.51
CA ALA A 272 2.07 3.72 -14.75
C ALA A 272 1.96 2.70 -15.90
N VAL A 273 2.24 1.42 -15.58
CA VAL A 273 2.10 0.31 -16.52
C VAL A 273 0.64 0.16 -16.94
N MET A 274 -0.30 0.30 -16.01
CA MET A 274 -1.73 0.24 -16.32
C MET A 274 -2.16 1.35 -17.28
N LYS A 275 -1.69 2.57 -17.04
CA LYS A 275 -2.04 3.75 -17.85
C LYS A 275 -1.45 3.69 -19.25
N ASN A 276 -0.23 3.18 -19.40
CA ASN A 276 0.43 3.08 -20.71
C ASN A 276 1.35 1.84 -20.78
N PRO A 277 0.81 0.64 -21.01
CA PRO A 277 1.62 -0.59 -21.07
C PRO A 277 2.67 -0.56 -22.18
N GLN A 278 2.40 0.16 -23.27
CA GLN A 278 3.28 0.23 -24.45
C GLN A 278 4.58 0.95 -24.13
N ALA A 279 4.57 1.96 -23.26
CA ALA A 279 5.77 2.65 -22.79
C ALA A 279 6.77 1.70 -22.10
N PHE A 280 6.30 0.57 -21.57
CA PHE A 280 7.13 -0.42 -20.88
C PHE A 280 7.57 -1.58 -21.79
N GLY A 281 7.14 -1.63 -23.05
CA GLY A 281 7.36 -2.75 -23.98
C GLY A 281 8.82 -3.03 -24.38
N GLY A 282 9.78 -2.18 -23.99
CA GLY A 282 11.20 -2.28 -24.36
C GLY A 282 12.19 -2.10 -23.22
N ILE A 283 11.74 -2.08 -21.96
CA ILE A 283 12.62 -1.74 -20.82
C ILE A 283 13.51 -2.89 -20.32
N GLY A 284 13.37 -4.07 -20.94
CA GLY A 284 14.15 -5.27 -20.59
C GLY A 284 13.50 -6.17 -19.53
N ALA A 285 12.28 -5.87 -19.06
CA ALA A 285 11.55 -6.76 -18.16
C ALA A 285 11.14 -8.06 -18.88
N ASP A 286 11.13 -9.20 -18.18
CA ASP A 286 10.59 -10.46 -18.70
C ASP A 286 9.06 -10.40 -18.85
N MET A 287 8.42 -9.52 -18.08
CA MET A 287 6.97 -9.36 -18.08
C MET A 287 6.56 -7.92 -17.76
N VAL A 288 5.62 -7.40 -18.53
CA VAL A 288 4.85 -6.19 -18.22
C VAL A 288 3.47 -6.65 -17.77
N ALA A 289 3.23 -6.61 -16.46
CA ALA A 289 2.03 -7.14 -15.82
C ALA A 289 0.94 -6.07 -15.76
N ARG A 290 -0.21 -6.36 -16.36
CA ARG A 290 -1.40 -5.49 -16.36
C ARG A 290 -2.39 -5.82 -15.24
N SER A 291 -2.06 -6.78 -14.39
CA SER A 291 -2.82 -7.05 -13.18
C SER A 291 -1.99 -7.90 -12.23
N ALA A 292 -2.42 -7.94 -10.96
CA ALA A 292 -1.88 -8.92 -10.01
C ALA A 292 -2.09 -10.37 -10.49
N LEU A 293 -3.17 -10.66 -11.23
CA LEU A 293 -3.44 -12.00 -11.74
C LEU A 293 -2.40 -12.46 -12.76
N GLU A 294 -1.94 -11.56 -13.63
CA GLU A 294 -0.95 -11.92 -14.64
C GLU A 294 0.40 -12.33 -14.00
N VAL A 295 0.90 -11.57 -13.01
CA VAL A 295 2.17 -11.92 -12.36
C VAL A 295 2.05 -13.21 -11.55
N MET A 296 0.87 -13.51 -11.01
CA MET A 296 0.58 -14.75 -10.31
C MET A 296 0.61 -15.96 -11.25
N HIS A 297 0.05 -15.83 -12.46
CA HIS A 297 0.19 -16.87 -13.49
C HIS A 297 1.63 -17.07 -13.95
N LEU A 298 2.46 -16.02 -13.98
CA LEU A 298 3.90 -16.18 -14.20
C LEU A 298 4.53 -17.02 -13.09
N ALA A 299 4.25 -16.68 -11.83
CA ALA A 299 4.79 -17.38 -10.66
C ALA A 299 4.40 -18.86 -10.60
N ASP A 300 3.17 -19.19 -11.00
CA ASP A 300 2.68 -20.58 -11.03
C ASP A 300 3.45 -21.43 -12.06
N ARG A 301 3.70 -20.86 -13.25
CA ARG A 301 4.50 -21.51 -14.32
C ARG A 301 5.99 -21.64 -14.01
N MET A 302 6.51 -20.94 -13.01
CA MET A 302 7.88 -21.13 -12.54
C MET A 302 8.03 -22.41 -11.72
N GLY A 303 7.00 -23.27 -11.71
CA GLY A 303 6.90 -24.40 -10.82
C GLY A 303 6.92 -25.80 -11.33
#